data_AF-A0A919RGQ3-F1
#
_entry.id   AF-A0A919RGQ3-F1
#
_cell.length_a   1.000
_cell.length_b   1.000
_cell.length_c   1.000
_cell.angle_alpha   90.00
_cell.angle_beta   90.00
_cell.angle_gamma   90.00
#
_symmetry.space_group_name_H-M   'P 1'
#
loop_
_entity.id
_entity.type
_entity.pdbx_description
1 polymer ?
#
loop_
_entity_poly.entity_id
_entity_poly.type
_entity_poly.pdbx_seq_one_letter_code
_entity_poly.pdbx_strand_id
1 'polypeptide(L)' 'MGTIQIRDVPDGTERVLKARAEREGKSLTAYVRDLLNEEAASPTLDEVMIRIAGDEPVPYDPDFVRETMREGRR' A
#
# COMPACT_ATOMS: atom_id res chain seq x y z
N MET A 1 -2.17 -14.87 14.50
CA MET A 1 -1.17 -13.83 14.78
C MET A 1 0.21 -14.44 14.64
N GLY A 2 1.11 -13.78 13.90
CA GLY A 2 2.50 -14.19 13.73
C GLY A 2 3.45 -13.16 14.33
N THR A 3 4.65 -13.60 14.68
CA THR A 3 5.76 -12.73 15.09
C THR A 3 6.71 -12.54 13.93
N ILE A 4 7.07 -11.27 13.66
CA ILE A 4 8.07 -10.92 12.65
C ILE A 4 9.33 -10.49 13.40
N GLN A 5 10.47 -11.09 13.04
CA GLN A 5 11.78 -10.69 13.52
C GLN A 5 12.55 -10.06 12.35
N ILE A 6 12.88 -8.78 12.47
CA ILE A 6 13.73 -8.08 11.50
C ILE A 6 15.17 -8.18 12.01
N ARG A 7 16.08 -8.68 11.17
CA ARG A 7 17.50 -8.86 11.49
C ARG A 7 18.34 -7.81 10.76
N ASP A 8 19.54 -7.59 11.27
CA ASP A 8 20.56 -6.74 10.63
C ASP A 8 20.10 -5.30 10.37
N VAL A 9 19.28 -4.76 11.29
CA VAL A 9 18.84 -3.36 11.25
C VAL A 9 20.01 -2.47 11.63
N PRO A 10 20.42 -1.51 10.78
CA PRO A 10 21.49 -0.58 11.14
C PRO A 10 21.12 0.24 12.38
N ASP A 11 22.08 0.42 13.31
CA ASP A 11 21.88 1.18 14.55
C ASP A 11 21.28 2.57 14.31
N GLY A 12 21.67 3.23 13.22
CA GLY A 12 21.13 4.54 12.83
C GLY A 12 19.63 4.50 12.55
N THR A 13 19.18 3.46 11.85
CA THR A 13 17.76 3.23 11.56
C THR A 13 16.98 2.95 12.83
N GLU A 14 17.49 2.08 13.70
CA GLU A 14 16.84 1.76 14.98
C GLU A 14 16.65 3.02 15.83
N ARG A 15 17.70 3.85 15.97
CA ARG A 15 17.63 5.09 16.76
C ARG A 15 16.59 6.07 16.22
N VAL A 16 16.51 6.23 14.90
CA VAL A 16 15.52 7.11 14.27
C VAL A 16 14.11 6.60 14.52
N LEU A 17 13.85 5.30 14.34
CA LEU A 17 12.53 4.71 14.56
C LEU A 17 12.12 4.81 16.04
N LYS A 18 13.06 4.59 16.97
CA LYS A 18 12.81 4.74 18.40
C LYS A 18 12.44 6.18 18.78
N ALA A 19 13.18 7.16 18.28
CA ALA A 19 12.88 8.57 18.53
C ALA A 19 11.51 8.99 17.97
N ARG A 20 11.10 8.45 16.82
CA ARG A 20 9.75 8.67 16.26
C ARG A 20 8.67 8.01 17.10
N ALA A 21 8.88 6.77 17.53
CA ALA A 21 7.96 6.07 18.42
C ALA A 21 7.74 6.84 19.74
N GLU A 22 8.81 7.33 20.35
CA GLU A 22 8.76 8.15 21.57
C GLU A 22 7.98 9.45 21.34
N ARG A 23 8.18 10.14 20.20
CA ARG A 23 7.41 11.34 19.84
C ARG A 23 5.91 11.07 19.69
N GLU A 24 5.53 9.88 19.29
CA GLU A 24 4.12 9.46 19.17
C GLU A 24 3.56 8.80 20.45
N GLY A 25 4.37 8.68 21.51
CA GLY A 25 3.95 8.00 22.74
C GLY A 25 3.74 6.49 22.56
N LYS A 26 4.37 5.88 21.56
CA LYS A 26 4.27 4.46 21.22
C LYS A 26 5.54 3.71 21.63
N SER A 27 5.40 2.41 21.92
CA SER A 27 6.56 1.52 21.94
C SER A 27 7.11 1.33 20.53
N LEU A 28 8.41 1.04 20.39
CA LEU A 28 9.03 0.79 19.08
C LEU A 28 8.30 -0.32 18.32
N THR A 29 7.92 -1.41 19.00
CA THR A 29 7.15 -2.51 18.40
C THR A 29 5.79 -2.08 17.87
N ALA A 30 5.07 -1.22 18.61
CA ALA A 30 3.78 -0.69 18.15
C ALA A 30 3.96 0.22 16.93
N TYR A 31 4.94 1.13 16.99
CA TYR A 31 5.26 2.03 15.88
C TYR A 31 5.64 1.28 14.59
N VAL A 32 6.53 0.30 14.67
CA VAL A 32 6.93 -0.50 13.50
C VAL A 32 5.77 -1.34 12.97
N ARG A 33 4.91 -1.87 13.85
CA ARG A 33 3.71 -2.60 13.41
C ARG A 33 2.78 -1.69 12.62
N ASP A 34 2.52 -0.48 13.10
CA ASP A 34 1.68 0.49 12.39
C ASP A 34 2.27 0.81 11.02
N LEU A 35 3.59 1.06 10.95
CA LEU A 35 4.29 1.31 9.68
C LEU A 35 4.14 0.14 8.69
N LEU A 36 4.28 -1.10 9.16
CA LEU A 36 4.09 -2.29 8.31
C LEU A 36 2.64 -2.46 7.86
N ASN A 37 1.67 -2.11 8.70
CA ASN A 37 0.25 -2.15 8.34
C ASN A 37 -0.08 -1.07 7.31
N GLU A 38 0.47 0.14 7.45
CA GLU A 38 0.32 1.24 6.49
C GLU A 38 0.91 0.86 5.12
N GLU A 39 2.12 0.30 5.11
CA GLU A 39 2.76 -0.18 3.88
C GLU A 39 1.94 -1.30 3.21
N ALA A 40 1.40 -2.23 4.00
CA ALA A 40 0.59 -3.34 3.49
C ALA A 40 -0.85 -2.95 3.12
N ALA A 41 -1.31 -1.74 3.49
CA ALA A 41 -2.71 -1.34 3.28
C ALA A 41 -3.04 -1.06 1.81
N SER A 42 -2.04 -0.74 0.99
CA SER A 42 -2.22 -0.47 -0.44
C SER A 42 -1.52 -1.52 -1.28
N PRO A 43 -2.20 -2.17 -2.25
CA PRO A 43 -1.54 -3.08 -3.16
C PRO A 43 -0.58 -2.30 -4.06
N THR A 44 0.54 -2.91 -4.39
CA THR A 44 1.48 -2.39 -5.39
C THR A 44 0.83 -2.35 -6.77
N LEU A 45 1.38 -1.53 -7.68
CA LEU A 45 0.89 -1.49 -9.06
C LEU A 45 0.93 -2.88 -9.71
N ASP A 46 1.99 -3.63 -9.48
CA ASP A 46 2.16 -4.98 -10.05
C ASP A 46 1.06 -5.93 -9.55
N GLU A 47 0.79 -5.95 -8.25
CA GLU A 47 -0.31 -6.73 -7.67
C GLU A 47 -1.67 -6.30 -8.21
N VAL A 48 -1.88 -5.00 -8.42
CA VAL A 48 -3.10 -4.50 -9.06
C VAL A 48 -3.20 -4.99 -10.51
N MET A 49 -2.12 -4.94 -11.27
CA MET A 49 -2.12 -5.38 -12.68
C MET A 49 -2.33 -6.88 -12.81
N ILE A 50 -1.71 -7.69 -11.95
CA ILE A 50 -1.94 -9.14 -11.87
C ILE A 50 -3.40 -9.42 -11.57
N ARG A 51 -4.00 -8.69 -10.62
CA ARG A 51 -5.43 -8.83 -10.30
C ARG A 51 -6.31 -8.48 -11.50
N ILE A 52 -6.08 -7.33 -12.15
CA ILE A 52 -6.84 -6.91 -13.33
C ILE A 52 -6.73 -7.94 -14.47
N ALA A 53 -5.55 -8.52 -14.68
CA ALA A 53 -5.35 -9.53 -15.71
C ALA A 53 -6.08 -10.86 -15.41
N GLY A 54 -6.34 -11.15 -14.13
CA GLY A 54 -7.07 -12.33 -13.69
C GLY A 54 -8.59 -12.14 -13.57
N ASP A 55 -9.07 -10.90 -13.49
CA ASP A 55 -10.50 -10.60 -13.36
C ASP A 55 -11.25 -10.86 -14.67
N GLU A 56 -12.48 -11.40 -14.57
CA GLU A 56 -13.32 -11.61 -15.73
C GLU A 56 -13.78 -10.26 -16.31
N PRO A 57 -13.58 -10.02 -17.62
CA PRO A 57 -13.95 -8.74 -18.23
C PRO A 57 -15.43 -8.44 -18.03
N VAL A 58 -15.73 -7.30 -17.42
CA VAL A 58 -17.11 -6.84 -17.31
C VAL A 58 -17.61 -6.46 -18.71
N PRO A 59 -18.73 -7.02 -19.19
CA PRO A 59 -19.30 -6.64 -20.47
C PRO A 59 -19.64 -5.15 -20.46
N TYR A 60 -19.13 -4.42 -21.45
CA TYR A 60 -19.45 -3.01 -21.65
C TYR A 60 -19.78 -2.77 -23.13
N ASP A 61 -20.60 -1.74 -23.37
CA ASP A 61 -20.85 -1.26 -24.72
C ASP A 61 -19.70 -0.33 -25.17
N PRO A 62 -18.90 -0.71 -26.19
CA PRO A 62 -17.78 0.09 -26.64
C PRO A 62 -18.18 1.46 -27.20
N ASP A 63 -19.38 1.56 -27.79
CA ASP A 63 -19.83 2.80 -28.41
C ASP A 63 -20.25 3.83 -27.37
N PHE A 64 -20.95 3.40 -26.30
CA PHE A 64 -21.21 4.23 -25.12
C PHE A 64 -19.93 4.82 -24.51
N VAL A 65 -18.89 4.01 -24.26
CA VAL A 65 -17.62 4.48 -23.66
C VAL A 65 -16.93 5.52 -24.54
N ARG A 66 -16.96 5.33 -25.87
CA ARG A 66 -16.36 6.27 -26.83
C ARG A 66 -17.08 7.61 -26.87
N GLU A 67 -18.40 7.61 -26.73
CA GLU A 67 -19.22 8.82 -26.68
C GLU A 67 -18.88 9.64 -25.43
N THR A 68 -18.88 9.02 -24.25
CA THR A 68 -18.59 9.72 -22.98
C THR A 68 -17.17 10.32 -22.95
N MET A 69 -16.18 9.62 -23.50
CA MET A 69 -14.78 10.10 -23.59
C MET A 69 -14.60 11.29 -24.55
N ARG A 70 -15.51 11.49 -25.51
CA ARG A 70 -15.51 12.65 -26.41
C ARG A 70 -16.19 13.85 -25.77
N GLU A 71 -17.20 13.62 -24.94
CA GLU A 71 -17.93 14.68 -24.22
C GLU A 71 -17.08 15.33 -23.13
N GLY A 72 -16.31 14.55 -22.35
CA GLY A 72 -15.45 15.09 -21.28
C GLY A 72 -14.20 15.86 -21.74
N ARG A 73 -13.97 15.98 -23.06
CA ARG A 73 -12.86 16.74 -23.66
C ARG A 73 -13.27 18.09 -24.26
N ARG A 74 -14.45 18.60 -23.92
CA ARG A 74 -14.93 19.93 -24.31
C ARG A 74 -14.94 20.90 -23.15
#